data_AF-X1ULP9-F1
#
_entry.id   AF-X1ULP9-F1
#
_cell.length_a   1.000
_cell.length_b   1.000
_cell.length_c   1.000
_cell.angle_alpha   90.00
_cell.angle_beta   90.00
_cell.angle_gamma   90.00
#
_symmetry.space_group_name_H-M   'P 1'
#
loop_
_entity.id
_entity.type
_entity.pdbx_description
1 polymer ?
#
loop_
_entity_poly.entity_id
_entity_poly.type
_entity_poly.pdbx_seq_one_letter_code
_entity_poly.pdbx_strand_id
1 'polypeptide(L)'
;NQYHGGKLEVVAINDLTDTKTNAHLLKWDSAYGRYSGTVEAGENSIIVDGKEIKVLSERDPGNIPWQDYGVDIVIESTGLFTDGSKAAAHRQGGAKKVIISAPAKNEDITIVLGVNEDRYDPGKHNIISNASCTTNCIAPVVKVLHQSFGISKGLMTTIHAYTNEQRLQDMFHRDLRRARAAAQSIIPTTTGAARAVTQVIPELKGRLHGLAFRVPVASVSIVDF
;
A
#
# COMPACT_ATOMS: atom_id res chain seq x y z
N ASN A 1 12.66 13.60 2.34
CA ASN A 1 12.80 12.13 2.44
C ASN A 1 13.85 11.80 3.48
N GLN A 2 13.45 11.19 4.60
CA GLN A 2 14.41 10.69 5.58
C GLN A 2 14.98 9.37 5.06
N TYR A 3 16.30 9.23 4.98
CA TYR A 3 16.97 7.99 4.59
C TYR A 3 17.27 7.19 5.86
N HIS A 4 16.79 5.95 5.92
CA HIS A 4 16.96 5.07 7.08
C HIS A 4 17.97 3.94 6.83
N GLY A 5 18.93 4.11 5.92
CA GLY A 5 19.85 3.05 5.49
C GLY A 5 20.75 2.44 6.57
N GLY A 6 20.84 3.05 7.76
CA GLY A 6 21.49 2.44 8.94
C GLY A 6 20.55 1.60 9.82
N LYS A 7 19.27 1.50 9.47
CA LYS A 7 18.24 0.79 10.24
C LYS A 7 17.48 -0.24 9.39
N LEU A 8 17.24 0.07 8.11
CA LEU A 8 16.52 -0.77 7.17
C LEU A 8 17.24 -0.79 5.82
N GLU A 9 17.25 -1.95 5.19
CA GLU A 9 17.79 -2.17 3.86
C GLU A 9 16.85 -3.08 3.06
N VAL A 10 16.69 -2.78 1.78
CA VAL A 10 15.97 -3.65 0.84
C VAL A 10 16.99 -4.60 0.24
N VAL A 11 16.94 -5.87 0.63
CA VAL A 11 17.89 -6.91 0.20
C VAL A 11 17.39 -7.75 -0.96
N ALA A 12 16.07 -7.84 -1.14
CA ALA A 12 15.42 -8.59 -2.21
C ALA A 12 14.10 -7.95 -2.64
N ILE A 13 13.73 -8.15 -3.90
CA ILE A 13 12.41 -7.88 -4.46
C ILE A 13 11.92 -9.14 -5.21
N ASN A 14 10.59 -9.30 -5.28
CA ASN A 14 9.97 -10.34 -6.09
C ASN A 14 9.00 -9.69 -7.07
N ASP A 15 9.24 -9.86 -8.37
CA ASP A 15 8.38 -9.36 -9.43
C ASP A 15 8.32 -10.34 -10.60
N LEU A 16 7.25 -10.30 -11.40
CA LEU A 16 7.06 -11.16 -12.56
C LEU A 16 7.69 -10.59 -13.84
N THR A 17 8.42 -9.48 -13.73
CA THR A 17 9.18 -8.86 -14.82
C THR A 17 10.69 -9.07 -14.66
N ASP A 18 11.44 -8.85 -15.74
CA ASP A 18 12.89 -9.02 -15.77
C ASP A 18 13.64 -7.89 -15.03
N THR A 19 14.91 -8.14 -14.68
CA THR A 19 15.75 -7.19 -13.92
C THR A 19 15.96 -5.87 -14.66
N LYS A 20 16.02 -5.87 -16.00
CA LYS A 20 16.20 -4.64 -16.78
C LYS A 20 14.95 -3.78 -16.73
N THR A 21 13.77 -4.39 -16.82
CA THR A 21 12.50 -3.69 -16.65
C THR A 21 12.37 -3.10 -15.24
N ASN A 22 12.68 -3.88 -14.20
CA ASN A 22 12.68 -3.39 -12.82
C ASN A 22 13.64 -2.20 -12.61
N ALA A 23 14.89 -2.32 -13.08
CA ALA A 23 15.88 -1.25 -13.00
C ALA A 23 15.42 0.01 -13.76
N HIS A 24 14.80 -0.16 -14.93
CA HIS A 24 14.26 0.94 -15.71
C HIS A 24 13.14 1.67 -14.96
N LEU A 25 12.15 0.94 -14.46
CA LEU A 25 11.01 1.52 -13.74
C LEU A 25 11.41 2.19 -12.43
N LEU A 26 12.43 1.67 -11.73
CA LEU A 26 13.00 2.33 -10.56
C LEU A 26 13.74 3.64 -10.92
N LYS A 27 14.44 3.65 -12.06
CA LYS A 27 15.24 4.81 -12.48
C LYS A 27 14.38 5.97 -12.99
N TRP A 28 13.24 5.67 -13.61
CA TRP A 28 12.41 6.64 -14.33
C TRP A 28 10.96 6.58 -13.87
N ASP A 29 10.54 7.55 -13.06
CA ASP A 29 9.16 7.67 -12.58
C ASP A 29 8.50 8.94 -13.15
N SER A 30 7.32 8.81 -13.77
CA SER A 30 6.61 9.92 -14.41
C SER A 30 6.00 10.92 -13.42
N ALA A 31 5.70 10.49 -12.18
CA ALA A 31 5.09 11.33 -11.16
C ALA A 31 6.13 11.97 -10.23
N TYR A 32 7.17 11.21 -9.88
CA TYR A 32 8.20 11.62 -8.91
C TYR A 32 9.54 12.01 -9.56
N GLY A 33 9.67 11.84 -10.88
CA GLY A 33 10.86 12.17 -11.65
C GLY A 33 11.91 11.05 -11.63
N ARG A 34 13.06 11.36 -12.22
CA ARG A 34 14.19 10.42 -12.30
C ARG A 34 14.81 10.22 -10.93
N TYR A 35 15.09 8.97 -10.55
CA TYR A 35 15.93 8.68 -9.38
C TYR A 35 17.32 9.28 -9.56
N SER A 36 17.79 10.06 -8.58
CA SER A 36 19.04 10.82 -8.68
C SER A 36 20.31 9.96 -8.62
N GLY A 37 20.24 8.82 -7.94
CA GLY A 37 21.35 7.88 -7.76
C GLY A 37 21.60 6.96 -8.97
N THR A 38 22.46 5.96 -8.82
CA THR A 38 22.70 4.97 -9.89
C THR A 38 21.74 3.79 -9.77
N VAL A 39 21.29 3.28 -10.91
CA VAL A 39 20.46 2.07 -10.99
C VAL A 39 20.94 1.27 -12.19
N GLU A 40 21.42 0.07 -11.94
CA GLU A 40 21.97 -0.84 -12.94
C GLU A 40 21.27 -2.20 -12.85
N ALA A 41 21.07 -2.86 -13.98
CA ALA A 41 20.50 -4.20 -14.04
C ALA A 41 21.62 -5.24 -14.08
N GLY A 42 21.60 -6.18 -13.13
CA GLY A 42 22.37 -7.41 -13.17
C GLY A 42 21.57 -8.56 -13.80
N GLU A 43 22.13 -9.77 -13.75
CA GLU A 43 21.46 -10.97 -14.25
C GLU A 43 20.22 -11.33 -13.40
N ASN A 44 20.39 -11.43 -12.07
CA ASN A 44 19.34 -11.76 -11.10
C ASN A 44 19.26 -10.73 -9.96
N SER A 45 19.67 -9.49 -10.24
CA SER A 45 19.69 -8.40 -9.27
C SER A 45 19.53 -7.03 -9.93
N ILE A 46 19.17 -6.03 -9.14
CA ILE A 46 19.36 -4.62 -9.47
C ILE A 46 20.39 -4.03 -8.52
N ILE A 47 21.23 -3.13 -9.00
CA ILE A 47 22.27 -2.47 -8.21
C ILE A 47 21.88 -1.02 -8.08
N VAL A 48 21.59 -0.58 -6.85
CA VAL A 48 21.14 0.79 -6.55
C VAL A 48 22.19 1.46 -5.67
N ASP A 49 22.80 2.54 -6.15
CA ASP A 49 23.89 3.23 -5.47
C ASP A 49 25.03 2.29 -5.01
N GLY A 50 25.37 1.31 -5.86
CA GLY A 50 26.40 0.30 -5.58
C GLY A 50 25.95 -0.84 -4.65
N LYS A 51 24.71 -0.83 -4.16
CA LYS A 51 24.14 -1.91 -3.34
C LYS A 51 23.36 -2.89 -4.19
N GLU A 52 23.70 -4.17 -4.08
CA GLU A 52 23.00 -5.24 -4.80
C GLU A 52 21.69 -5.62 -4.09
N ILE A 53 20.60 -5.67 -4.85
CA ILE A 53 19.27 -6.13 -4.41
C ILE A 53 18.88 -7.32 -5.28
N LYS A 54 18.61 -8.47 -4.66
CA LYS A 54 18.24 -9.70 -5.40
C LYS A 54 16.85 -9.57 -6.01
N VAL A 55 16.67 -10.10 -7.22
CA VAL A 55 15.38 -10.13 -7.91
C VAL A 55 14.93 -11.58 -8.05
N LEU A 56 13.74 -11.86 -7.53
CA LEU A 56 13.07 -13.15 -7.59
C LEU A 56 11.85 -13.06 -8.51
N SER A 57 11.37 -14.19 -9.00
CA SER A 57 10.20 -14.25 -9.88
C SER A 57 9.30 -15.44 -9.53
N GLU A 58 8.73 -15.38 -8.35
CA GLU A 58 7.86 -16.42 -7.80
C GLU A 58 6.43 -15.91 -7.67
N ARG A 59 5.48 -16.72 -8.15
CA ARG A 59 4.04 -16.38 -8.11
C ARG A 59 3.38 -16.71 -6.79
N ASP A 60 3.84 -17.79 -6.15
CA ASP A 60 3.32 -18.22 -4.86
C ASP A 60 4.17 -17.59 -3.74
N PRO A 61 3.59 -16.73 -2.89
CA PRO A 61 4.31 -16.08 -1.79
C PRO A 61 4.94 -17.08 -0.80
N GLY A 62 4.43 -18.31 -0.71
CA GLY A 62 4.96 -19.36 0.16
C GLY A 62 6.24 -20.02 -0.38
N ASN A 63 6.49 -19.95 -1.68
CA ASN A 63 7.67 -20.53 -2.32
C ASN A 63 8.87 -19.57 -2.34
N ILE A 64 8.68 -18.29 -1.99
CA ILE A 64 9.75 -17.30 -2.01
C ILE A 64 10.70 -17.56 -0.83
N PRO A 65 11.98 -17.89 -1.06
CA PRO A 65 12.89 -18.28 0.02
C PRO A 65 13.49 -17.06 0.72
N TRP A 66 12.66 -16.27 1.39
CA TRP A 66 13.04 -15.05 2.10
C TRP A 66 14.18 -15.23 3.10
N GLN A 67 14.24 -16.38 3.78
CA GLN A 67 15.30 -16.70 4.74
C GLN A 67 16.69 -16.71 4.10
N ASP A 68 16.80 -17.19 2.87
CA ASP A 68 18.08 -17.30 2.15
C ASP A 68 18.70 -15.92 1.85
N TYR A 69 17.87 -14.88 1.86
CA TYR A 69 18.25 -13.48 1.66
C TYR A 69 18.26 -12.66 2.95
N GLY A 70 18.04 -13.28 4.12
CA GLY A 70 18.01 -12.59 5.41
C GLY A 70 16.84 -11.61 5.57
N VAL A 71 15.72 -11.83 4.88
CA VAL A 71 14.57 -10.91 4.94
C VAL A 71 13.79 -11.08 6.25
N ASP A 72 13.79 -10.03 7.07
CA ASP A 72 12.99 -9.98 8.31
C ASP A 72 11.54 -9.55 8.07
N ILE A 73 11.34 -8.58 7.17
CA ILE A 73 10.05 -7.92 6.94
C ILE A 73 9.76 -7.94 5.44
N VAL A 74 8.59 -8.44 5.07
CA VAL A 74 8.06 -8.35 3.70
C VAL A 74 7.06 -7.20 3.62
N ILE A 75 7.19 -6.35 2.61
CA ILE A 75 6.16 -5.40 2.22
C ILE A 75 5.36 -6.03 1.09
N GLU A 76 4.15 -6.48 1.40
CA GLU A 76 3.23 -7.07 0.43
C GLU A 76 2.49 -5.96 -0.32
N SER A 77 2.99 -5.63 -1.51
CA SER A 77 2.52 -4.54 -2.35
C SER A 77 2.01 -4.97 -3.73
N THR A 78 1.70 -6.25 -3.92
CA THR A 78 1.14 -6.76 -5.18
C THR A 78 -0.34 -6.40 -5.35
N GLY A 79 -1.05 -6.17 -4.23
CA GLY A 79 -2.50 -6.00 -4.20
C GLY A 79 -3.30 -7.30 -4.36
N LEU A 80 -2.62 -8.44 -4.56
CA LEU A 80 -3.25 -9.76 -4.70
C LEU A 80 -3.42 -10.46 -3.34
N PHE A 81 -2.45 -10.31 -2.44
CA PHE A 81 -2.43 -10.95 -1.13
C PHE A 81 -2.87 -10.00 -0.01
N THR A 82 -4.05 -9.39 -0.18
CA THR A 82 -4.66 -8.47 0.79
C THR A 82 -5.51 -9.16 1.87
N ASP A 83 -5.50 -10.49 1.91
CA ASP A 83 -6.03 -11.28 3.02
C ASP A 83 -4.86 -11.72 3.89
N GLY A 84 -4.88 -11.42 5.18
CA GLY A 84 -3.79 -11.74 6.11
C GLY A 84 -3.49 -13.22 6.19
N SER A 85 -4.49 -14.10 5.98
CA SER A 85 -4.29 -15.55 5.94
C SER A 85 -3.48 -15.97 4.71
N LYS A 86 -3.62 -15.25 3.59
CA LYS A 86 -2.84 -15.48 2.36
C LYS A 86 -1.47 -14.82 2.44
N ALA A 87 -1.40 -13.59 2.95
CA ALA A 87 -0.14 -12.86 3.16
C ALA A 87 0.79 -13.60 4.13
N ALA A 88 0.23 -14.36 5.08
CA ALA A 88 0.98 -15.22 5.99
C ALA A 88 1.82 -16.29 5.27
N ALA A 89 1.54 -16.60 4.00
CA ALA A 89 2.35 -17.50 3.20
C ALA A 89 3.81 -17.04 3.09
N HIS A 90 4.10 -15.73 3.04
CA HIS A 90 5.48 -15.24 3.07
C HIS A 90 6.27 -15.69 4.29
N ARG A 91 5.61 -15.99 5.41
CA ARG A 91 6.28 -16.50 6.61
C ARG A 91 6.77 -17.94 6.44
N GLN A 92 6.19 -18.71 5.50
CA GLN A 92 6.67 -20.05 5.15
C GLN A 92 8.04 -19.98 4.47
N GLY A 93 8.27 -18.92 3.68
CA GLY A 93 9.57 -18.57 3.12
C GLY A 93 10.59 -18.04 4.13
N GLY A 94 10.19 -17.85 5.39
CA GLY A 94 11.07 -17.43 6.50
C GLY A 94 11.03 -15.95 6.87
N ALA A 95 10.17 -15.15 6.24
CA ALA A 95 9.94 -13.77 6.68
C ALA A 95 9.35 -13.74 8.11
N LYS A 96 9.85 -12.86 8.98
CA LYS A 96 9.35 -12.76 10.37
C LYS A 96 8.04 -11.99 10.45
N LYS A 97 7.93 -10.90 9.68
CA LYS A 97 6.77 -10.01 9.63
C LYS A 97 6.33 -9.73 8.19
N VAL A 98 5.04 -9.44 8.01
CA VAL A 98 4.47 -9.02 6.73
C VAL A 98 3.66 -7.75 6.95
N ILE A 99 3.93 -6.72 6.14
CA ILE A 99 3.18 -5.46 6.10
C ILE A 99 2.46 -5.38 4.76
N ILE A 100 1.14 -5.44 4.77
CA ILE A 100 0.28 -5.30 3.61
C ILE A 100 0.10 -3.82 3.31
N SER A 101 0.46 -3.38 2.10
CA SER A 101 0.39 -1.96 1.68
C SER A 101 -1.01 -1.51 1.21
N ALA A 102 -2.06 -2.17 1.71
CA ALA A 102 -3.46 -1.96 1.33
C ALA A 102 -4.40 -2.35 2.50
N PRO A 103 -5.68 -1.94 2.47
CA PRO A 103 -6.67 -2.44 3.40
C PRO A 103 -6.72 -3.96 3.35
N ALA A 104 -6.61 -4.60 4.51
CA ALA A 104 -6.61 -6.04 4.62
C ALA A 104 -7.90 -6.58 5.23
N LYS A 105 -8.03 -7.90 5.18
CA LYS A 105 -8.95 -8.69 6.02
C LYS A 105 -8.13 -9.78 6.69
N ASN A 106 -8.56 -10.23 7.88
CA ASN A 106 -7.88 -11.29 8.62
C ASN A 106 -6.40 -10.99 8.92
N GLU A 107 -6.02 -9.71 8.91
CA GLU A 107 -4.76 -9.23 9.46
C GLU A 107 -4.80 -9.21 10.99
N ASP A 108 -3.64 -9.25 11.65
CA ASP A 108 -3.57 -9.18 13.10
C ASP A 108 -3.96 -7.79 13.59
N ILE A 109 -3.54 -6.75 12.86
CA ILE A 109 -3.85 -5.36 13.17
C ILE A 109 -3.74 -4.47 11.93
N THR A 110 -4.60 -3.46 11.84
CA THR A 110 -4.44 -2.31 10.95
C THR A 110 -3.84 -1.14 11.73
N ILE A 111 -2.74 -0.57 11.23
CA ILE A 111 -2.04 0.57 11.83
C ILE A 111 -2.05 1.76 10.87
N VAL A 112 -2.33 2.95 11.42
CA VAL A 112 -2.03 4.24 10.81
C VAL A 112 -1.13 5.00 11.77
N LEU A 113 0.06 5.37 11.30
CA LEU A 113 1.05 6.11 12.08
C LEU A 113 0.51 7.50 12.47
N GLY A 114 0.78 7.94 13.70
CA GLY A 114 0.20 9.13 14.34
C GLY A 114 -1.20 8.90 14.92
N VAL A 115 -1.85 7.77 14.66
CA VAL A 115 -3.23 7.49 15.06
C VAL A 115 -3.29 6.42 16.13
N ASN A 116 -2.77 5.22 15.85
CA ASN A 116 -2.95 4.03 16.69
C ASN A 116 -1.74 3.10 16.74
N GLU A 117 -0.54 3.60 16.42
CA GLU A 117 0.73 2.86 16.41
C GLU A 117 1.11 2.31 17.79
N ASP A 118 0.63 2.93 18.86
CA ASP A 118 0.79 2.48 20.25
C ASP A 118 0.14 1.13 20.52
N ARG A 119 -0.81 0.71 19.67
CA ARG A 119 -1.46 -0.61 19.74
C ARG A 119 -0.64 -1.73 19.12
N TYR A 120 0.49 -1.44 18.48
CA TYR A 120 1.33 -2.47 17.89
C TYR A 120 2.05 -3.28 18.97
N ASP A 121 1.76 -4.58 19.04
CA ASP A 121 2.45 -5.56 19.89
C ASP A 121 3.31 -6.49 19.02
N PRO A 122 4.66 -6.38 19.05
CA PRO A 122 5.52 -7.22 18.22
C PRO A 122 5.49 -8.71 18.61
N GLY A 123 5.04 -9.06 19.81
CA GLY A 123 4.85 -10.45 20.24
C GLY A 123 3.60 -11.10 19.65
N LYS A 124 2.61 -10.31 19.26
CA LYS A 124 1.32 -10.80 18.73
C LYS A 124 1.13 -10.53 17.25
N HIS A 125 1.54 -9.36 16.77
CA HIS A 125 1.22 -8.89 15.43
C HIS A 125 2.36 -9.22 14.45
N ASN A 126 2.09 -10.16 13.56
CA ASN A 126 3.00 -10.64 12.52
C ASN A 126 2.54 -10.21 11.12
N ILE A 127 1.24 -10.09 10.91
CA ILE A 127 0.62 -9.65 9.67
C ILE A 127 -0.11 -8.31 9.92
N ILE A 128 0.47 -7.23 9.42
CA ILE A 128 0.01 -5.86 9.68
C ILE A 128 -0.55 -5.27 8.38
N SER A 129 -1.68 -4.59 8.43
CA SER A 129 -2.12 -3.72 7.33
C SER A 129 -1.69 -2.28 7.61
N ASN A 130 -1.09 -1.63 6.62
CA ASN A 130 -0.84 -0.18 6.64
C ASN A 130 -2.02 0.63 6.08
N ALA A 131 -3.22 0.04 6.14
CA ALA A 131 -4.47 0.61 5.64
C ALA A 131 -4.38 1.06 4.15
N SER A 132 -5.19 2.07 3.76
CA SER A 132 -5.10 2.71 2.43
C SER A 132 -4.50 4.10 2.53
N CYS A 133 -4.09 4.66 1.38
CA CYS A 133 -3.72 6.07 1.26
C CYS A 133 -4.81 7.02 1.79
N THR A 134 -6.08 6.79 1.45
CA THR A 134 -7.20 7.61 1.95
C THR A 134 -7.37 7.47 3.46
N THR A 135 -7.21 6.27 4.03
CA THR A 135 -7.27 6.07 5.50
C THR A 135 -6.15 6.84 6.21
N ASN A 136 -4.92 6.74 5.69
CA ASN A 136 -3.77 7.45 6.24
C ASN A 136 -3.94 8.98 6.16
N CYS A 137 -4.57 9.48 5.09
CA CYS A 137 -4.88 10.89 4.95
C CYS A 137 -5.90 11.37 5.99
N ILE A 138 -7.03 10.66 6.15
CA ILE A 138 -8.16 11.18 6.93
C ILE A 138 -8.14 10.82 8.42
N ALA A 139 -7.54 9.69 8.80
CA ALA A 139 -7.58 9.22 10.19
C ALA A 139 -6.93 10.21 11.19
N PRO A 140 -5.80 10.90 10.90
CA PRO A 140 -5.25 11.91 11.80
C PRO A 140 -6.20 13.09 12.03
N VAL A 141 -6.85 13.59 10.97
CA VAL A 141 -7.82 14.69 11.04
C VAL A 141 -9.01 14.28 11.90
N VAL A 142 -9.56 13.09 11.64
CA VAL A 142 -10.68 12.53 12.38
C VAL A 142 -10.34 12.31 13.86
N LYS A 143 -9.12 11.83 14.18
CA LYS A 143 -8.65 11.67 15.55
C LYS A 143 -8.68 13.00 16.30
N VAL A 144 -8.10 14.06 15.73
CA VAL A 144 -8.06 15.40 16.35
C VAL A 144 -9.47 15.95 16.57
N LEU A 145 -10.33 15.88 15.53
CA LEU A 145 -11.73 16.34 15.64
C LEU A 145 -12.50 15.56 16.69
N HIS A 146 -12.33 14.24 16.73
CA HIS A 146 -13.05 13.39 17.68
C HIS A 146 -12.62 13.65 19.12
N GLN A 147 -11.32 13.73 19.37
CA GLN A 147 -10.77 13.97 20.71
C GLN A 147 -11.11 15.37 21.23
N SER A 148 -11.17 16.37 20.34
CA SER A 148 -11.41 17.76 20.72
C SER A 148 -12.89 18.10 20.87
N PHE A 149 -13.75 17.55 20.00
CA PHE A 149 -15.14 18.00 19.87
C PHE A 149 -16.17 16.87 19.95
N GLY A 150 -15.74 15.61 19.80
CA GLY A 150 -16.65 14.50 19.57
C GLY A 150 -17.22 14.50 18.15
N ILE A 151 -17.41 13.32 17.55
CA ILE A 151 -18.03 13.16 16.23
C ILE A 151 -19.29 12.33 16.39
N SER A 152 -20.43 12.93 16.00
CA SER A 152 -21.72 12.23 15.97
C SER A 152 -21.89 11.41 14.69
N LYS A 153 -21.68 12.05 13.52
CA LYS A 153 -21.69 11.45 12.19
C LYS A 153 -20.71 12.19 11.29
N GLY A 154 -20.16 11.52 10.28
CA GLY A 154 -19.29 12.12 9.27
C GLY A 154 -19.47 11.48 7.91
N LEU A 155 -19.39 12.29 6.86
CA LEU A 155 -19.42 11.84 5.47
C LEU A 155 -18.19 12.40 4.78
N MET A 156 -17.33 11.52 4.27
CA MET A 156 -16.12 11.94 3.59
C MET A 156 -16.19 11.72 2.08
N THR A 157 -15.62 12.66 1.33
CA THR A 157 -15.46 12.52 -0.10
C THR A 157 -13.98 12.64 -0.45
N THR A 158 -13.44 11.64 -1.13
CA THR A 158 -12.09 11.76 -1.71
C THR A 158 -12.15 12.05 -3.20
N ILE A 159 -11.50 13.14 -3.61
CA ILE A 159 -11.15 13.38 -5.01
C ILE A 159 -9.76 12.80 -5.19
N HIS A 160 -9.69 11.69 -5.92
CA HIS A 160 -8.54 10.81 -5.88
C HIS A 160 -7.92 10.66 -7.26
N ALA A 161 -6.59 10.66 -7.34
CA ALA A 161 -5.88 10.27 -8.55
C ALA A 161 -6.37 8.91 -9.09
N TYR A 162 -6.36 8.71 -10.41
CA TYR A 162 -6.56 7.37 -10.94
C TYR A 162 -5.38 6.47 -10.56
N THR A 163 -5.59 5.15 -10.62
CA THR A 163 -4.62 4.12 -10.23
C THR A 163 -4.63 3.01 -11.26
N ASN A 164 -3.71 2.04 -11.13
CA ASN A 164 -3.65 0.86 -12.00
C ASN A 164 -4.90 -0.04 -11.92
N GLU A 165 -5.81 0.19 -10.96
CA GLU A 165 -7.08 -0.51 -10.90
C GLU A 165 -8.08 -0.04 -11.97
N GLN A 166 -8.02 1.23 -12.39
CA GLN A 166 -8.83 1.74 -13.49
C GLN A 166 -8.26 1.28 -14.84
N ARG A 167 -8.98 1.55 -15.93
CA ARG A 167 -8.56 1.19 -17.28
C ARG A 167 -8.03 2.41 -18.02
N LEU A 168 -6.94 2.23 -18.77
CA LEU A 168 -6.42 3.29 -19.64
C LEU A 168 -7.43 3.65 -20.73
N GLN A 169 -8.10 2.64 -21.30
CA GLN A 169 -9.18 2.74 -22.27
C GLN A 169 -10.39 1.95 -21.76
N ASP A 170 -11.57 2.18 -22.33
CA ASP A 170 -12.78 1.43 -21.94
C ASP A 170 -12.54 -0.09 -22.10
N MET A 171 -12.54 -0.84 -20.98
CA MET A 171 -12.18 -2.27 -20.95
C MET A 171 -12.87 -2.99 -19.79
N PHE A 172 -13.01 -4.32 -19.88
CA PHE A 172 -13.68 -5.14 -18.86
C PHE A 172 -13.17 -4.85 -17.43
N HIS A 173 -14.12 -4.66 -16.52
CA HIS A 173 -13.88 -4.52 -15.10
C HIS A 173 -15.17 -4.85 -14.32
N ARG A 174 -15.06 -5.45 -13.13
CA ARG A 174 -16.21 -5.84 -12.29
C ARG A 174 -17.06 -4.66 -11.82
N ASP A 175 -16.40 -3.53 -11.56
CA ASP A 175 -17.04 -2.22 -11.34
C ASP A 175 -17.12 -1.52 -12.70
N LEU A 176 -18.33 -1.40 -13.25
CA LEU A 176 -18.60 -0.82 -14.57
C LEU A 176 -18.19 0.65 -14.69
N ARG A 177 -18.02 1.37 -13.57
CA ARG A 177 -17.53 2.75 -13.59
C ARG A 177 -16.01 2.76 -13.74
N ARG A 178 -15.30 1.86 -13.04
CA ARG A 178 -13.84 1.66 -13.19
C ARG A 178 -13.45 1.07 -14.54
N ALA A 179 -14.41 0.51 -15.29
CA ALA A 179 -14.23 0.03 -16.67
C ALA A 179 -13.98 1.16 -17.67
N ARG A 180 -14.29 2.42 -17.33
CA ARG A 180 -14.15 3.58 -18.21
C ARG A 180 -12.72 4.11 -18.24
N ALA A 181 -12.35 4.77 -19.35
CA ALA A 181 -11.06 5.40 -19.56
C ALA A 181 -10.72 6.40 -18.44
N ALA A 182 -9.70 6.07 -17.66
CA ALA A 182 -9.33 6.74 -16.40
C ALA A 182 -8.94 8.20 -16.58
N ALA A 183 -8.20 8.50 -17.64
CA ALA A 183 -7.69 9.84 -17.93
C ALA A 183 -8.72 10.76 -18.63
N GLN A 184 -9.96 10.29 -18.82
CA GLN A 184 -11.02 11.03 -19.52
C GLN A 184 -12.32 11.13 -18.73
N SER A 185 -12.35 10.62 -17.50
CA SER A 185 -13.57 10.48 -16.72
C SER A 185 -13.41 10.96 -15.28
N ILE A 186 -14.48 11.51 -14.72
CA ILE A 186 -14.69 11.50 -13.27
C ILE A 186 -15.40 10.19 -12.95
N ILE A 187 -14.78 9.30 -12.17
CA ILE A 187 -15.28 7.94 -11.92
C ILE A 187 -15.74 7.83 -10.45
N PRO A 188 -17.05 7.90 -10.16
CA PRO A 188 -17.57 7.69 -8.81
C PRO A 188 -17.45 6.22 -8.43
N THR A 189 -16.83 5.92 -7.30
CA THR A 189 -16.64 4.54 -6.84
C THR A 189 -16.64 4.46 -5.31
N THR A 190 -16.63 3.24 -4.78
CA THR A 190 -16.57 3.02 -3.34
C THR A 190 -15.16 3.28 -2.80
N THR A 191 -15.10 3.73 -1.55
CA THR A 191 -13.86 3.78 -0.77
C THR A 191 -14.02 2.95 0.51
N GLY A 192 -13.00 2.14 0.82
CA GLY A 192 -12.94 1.40 2.07
C GLY A 192 -12.53 2.27 3.26
N ALA A 193 -12.06 3.49 3.03
CA ALA A 193 -11.38 4.26 4.06
C ALA A 193 -12.29 4.67 5.22
N ALA A 194 -13.57 4.99 4.99
CA ALA A 194 -14.48 5.33 6.09
C ALA A 194 -14.68 4.14 7.04
N ARG A 195 -14.71 2.91 6.50
CA ARG A 195 -14.74 1.68 7.31
C ARG A 195 -13.40 1.45 8.01
N ALA A 196 -12.29 1.60 7.29
CA ALA A 196 -10.95 1.39 7.85
C ALA A 196 -10.59 2.39 8.97
N VAL A 197 -11.07 3.63 8.91
CA VAL A 197 -10.92 4.61 10.00
C VAL A 197 -11.50 4.05 11.30
N THR A 198 -12.59 3.30 11.24
CA THR A 198 -13.20 2.70 12.44
C THR A 198 -12.41 1.50 13.00
N GLN A 199 -11.47 0.92 12.24
CA GLN A 199 -10.54 -0.09 12.76
C GLN A 199 -9.43 0.57 13.61
N VAL A 200 -8.99 1.76 13.20
CA VAL A 200 -7.93 2.52 13.88
C VAL A 200 -8.48 3.43 14.99
N ILE A 201 -9.73 3.90 14.88
CA ILE A 201 -10.48 4.67 15.89
C ILE A 201 -11.82 3.97 16.17
N PRO A 202 -11.83 2.93 17.04
CA PRO A 202 -13.00 2.07 17.26
C PRO A 202 -14.27 2.79 17.74
N GLU A 203 -14.12 3.91 18.45
CA GLU A 203 -15.22 4.72 19.00
C GLU A 203 -16.14 5.30 17.90
N LEU A 204 -15.66 5.38 16.66
CA LEU A 204 -16.39 5.91 15.51
C LEU A 204 -17.11 4.83 14.68
N LYS A 205 -17.14 3.58 15.15
CA LYS A 205 -17.83 2.48 14.46
C LYS A 205 -19.30 2.84 14.18
N GLY A 206 -19.67 2.75 12.91
CA GLY A 206 -21.03 3.05 12.43
C GLY A 206 -21.35 4.55 12.28
N ARG A 207 -20.40 5.45 12.55
CA ARG A 207 -20.61 6.91 12.46
C ARG A 207 -20.13 7.53 11.15
N LEU A 208 -19.26 6.83 10.42
CA LEU A 208 -18.58 7.37 9.23
C LEU A 208 -19.01 6.64 7.96
N HIS A 209 -19.22 7.40 6.90
CA HIS A 209 -19.40 6.90 5.54
C HIS A 209 -18.54 7.68 4.54
N GLY A 210 -18.36 7.16 3.33
CA GLY A 210 -17.59 7.91 2.34
C GLY A 210 -17.68 7.42 0.91
N LEU A 211 -17.33 8.33 0.02
CA LEU A 211 -17.35 8.18 -1.44
C LEU A 211 -15.99 8.55 -2.03
N ALA A 212 -15.70 8.01 -3.21
CA ALA A 212 -14.52 8.39 -3.98
C ALA A 212 -14.89 8.80 -5.39
N PHE A 213 -14.22 9.80 -5.91
CA PHE A 213 -14.25 10.19 -7.31
C PHE A 213 -12.83 10.09 -7.85
N ARG A 214 -12.57 9.15 -8.76
CA ARG A 214 -11.27 9.11 -9.46
C ARG A 214 -11.27 10.16 -10.56
N VAL A 215 -10.22 10.96 -10.64
CA VAL A 215 -10.11 12.04 -11.63
C VAL A 215 -8.81 11.95 -12.44
N PRO A 216 -8.71 12.60 -13.62
CA PRO A 216 -7.55 12.56 -14.52
C PRO A 216 -6.28 13.26 -14.00
N VAL A 217 -5.81 12.90 -12.81
CA VAL A 217 -4.50 13.28 -12.26
C VAL A 217 -3.75 12.01 -11.88
N ALA A 218 -2.45 11.98 -12.16
CA ALA A 218 -1.62 10.77 -12.02
C ALA A 218 -1.23 10.48 -10.55
N SER A 219 -1.10 11.52 -9.73
CA SER A 219 -0.79 11.43 -8.30
C SER A 219 -1.36 12.68 -7.59
N VAL A 220 -1.36 12.65 -6.26
CA VAL A 220 -2.03 13.60 -5.36
C VAL A 220 -3.56 13.43 -5.35
N SER A 221 -4.10 13.40 -4.13
CA SER A 221 -5.52 13.25 -3.84
C SER A 221 -5.89 14.15 -2.67
N ILE A 222 -7.16 14.48 -2.52
CA ILE A 222 -7.70 15.23 -1.38
C ILE A 222 -8.84 14.47 -0.72
N VAL A 223 -9.08 14.75 0.55
CA VAL A 223 -10.27 14.29 1.28
C VAL A 223 -10.97 15.51 1.88
N ASP A 224 -12.27 15.60 1.63
CA ASP A 224 -13.23 16.47 2.30
C ASP A 224 -13.97 15.65 3.36
N PHE A 225 -14.17 16.20 4.57
CA PHE A 225 -14.71 15.48 5.73
C PHE A 225 -15.64 16.34 6.59
#